data_AF-A0A2Z6S774-F1
#
_entry.id   AF-A0A2Z6S774-F1
#
_cell.length_a   1.000
_cell.length_b   1.000
_cell.length_c   1.000
_cell.angle_alpha   90.00
_cell.angle_beta   90.00
_cell.angle_gamma   90.00
#
_symmetry.space_group_name_H-M   'P 1'
#
loop_
_entity.id
_entity.type
_entity.pdbx_description
1 polymer ?
#
loop_
_entity_poly.entity_id
_entity_poly.type
_entity_poly.pdbx_seq_one_letter_code
_entity_poly.pdbx_strand_id
1 'polypeptide(L)'
;MGTRAITLIRRRSAKRKEKCLLGGSVKSQYFYEYYVCIYHHFDGYVVNGLGEWLADFLQKFTKNLSTYVDTGILGAKLIEGLYSSSFSNIRLMCIDPLEEIFRADYSYAYIITVSYNSNHCFDNNSIMLSVFMNNNFLTARPEKFLEKYIYYETQMEENGKSFAEISYDDVEVEKDGFLSEDQLLVEFLKDEISWLRDCP
;
A
#
# COMPACT_ATOMS: atom_id res chain seq x y z
N MET A 1 21.07 -6.30 -11.94
CA MET A 1 20.67 -5.06 -11.24
C MET A 1 19.26 -5.31 -10.76
N GLY A 2 19.06 -5.57 -9.47
CA GLY A 2 17.71 -5.85 -8.95
C GLY A 2 16.94 -4.56 -8.63
N THR A 3 15.62 -4.68 -8.68
CA THR A 3 14.61 -3.69 -8.30
C THR A 3 14.54 -3.56 -6.78
N ARG A 4 14.37 -2.32 -6.31
CA ARG A 4 14.25 -2.01 -4.88
C ARG A 4 12.82 -1.61 -4.56
N ALA A 5 12.29 -2.08 -3.44
CA ALA A 5 11.00 -1.64 -2.98
C ALA A 5 10.92 -1.63 -1.45
N ILE A 6 9.86 -1.01 -0.99
CA ILE A 6 9.44 -1.08 0.41
C ILE A 6 8.06 -1.72 0.51
N THR A 7 7.79 -2.35 1.64
CA THR A 7 6.45 -2.79 2.04
C THR A 7 6.08 -2.12 3.36
N LEU A 8 4.93 -1.44 3.36
CA LEU A 8 4.34 -0.78 4.52
C LEU A 8 3.08 -1.51 4.95
N ILE A 9 2.89 -1.69 6.26
CA ILE A 9 1.57 -2.03 6.82
C ILE A 9 1.01 -0.79 7.47
N ARG A 10 -0.18 -0.37 7.02
CA ARG A 10 -0.96 0.70 7.66
C ARG A 10 -2.34 0.20 8.06
N ARG A 11 -2.81 0.64 9.22
CA ARG A 11 -4.19 0.47 9.66
C ARG A 11 -4.95 1.77 9.43
N ARG A 12 -6.11 1.67 8.81
CA ARG A 12 -7.05 2.75 8.55
C ARG A 12 -8.19 2.70 9.56
N SER A 13 -8.48 3.83 10.20
CA SER A 13 -9.61 4.00 11.12
C SER A 13 -10.38 5.28 10.79
N ALA A 14 -11.72 5.25 10.83
CA ALA A 14 -12.52 6.44 10.55
C ALA A 14 -12.28 7.52 11.63
N LYS A 15 -12.14 8.78 11.21
CA LYS A 15 -12.12 9.90 12.16
C LYS A 15 -13.48 9.98 12.85
N ARG A 16 -13.54 9.88 14.18
CA ARG A 16 -14.76 10.21 14.93
C ARG A 16 -15.10 11.68 14.65
N LYS A 17 -16.39 12.01 14.46
CA LYS A 17 -16.88 13.37 14.22
C LYS A 17 -16.62 14.26 15.45
N GLU A 18 -15.38 14.68 15.67
CA GLU A 18 -15.05 15.81 16.54
C GLU A 18 -14.01 16.68 15.83
N LYS A 19 -14.30 17.98 15.88
CA LYS A 19 -13.55 19.07 15.25
C LYS A 19 -12.05 18.86 15.42
N CYS A 20 -11.32 19.01 14.31
CA CYS A 20 -9.88 19.15 14.27
C CYS A 20 -9.46 20.27 15.25
N LEU A 21 -9.09 19.94 16.49
CA LEU A 21 -8.61 20.89 17.50
C LEU A 21 -7.20 21.41 17.18
N LEU A 22 -6.54 20.79 16.20
CA LEU A 22 -5.18 21.10 15.75
C LEU A 22 -5.16 21.16 14.22
N GLY A 23 -5.89 22.11 13.63
CA GLY A 23 -5.57 22.80 12.36
C GLY A 23 -5.10 22.02 11.11
N GLY A 24 -5.22 20.69 11.05
CA GLY A 24 -4.80 19.88 9.90
C GLY A 24 -5.93 19.76 8.87
N SER A 25 -5.55 19.63 7.59
CA SER A 25 -6.49 19.70 6.48
C SER A 25 -7.69 18.74 6.64
N VAL A 26 -8.87 19.29 6.37
CA VAL A 26 -10.18 18.62 6.50
C VAL A 26 -10.38 17.52 5.43
N LYS A 27 -9.36 17.23 4.61
CA LYS A 27 -9.49 16.44 3.38
C LYS A 27 -9.61 14.92 3.62
N SER A 28 -8.76 14.33 4.45
CA SER A 28 -8.79 12.88 4.72
C SER A 28 -9.87 12.52 5.73
N GLN A 29 -10.66 11.50 5.44
CA GLN A 29 -11.73 11.00 6.30
C GLN A 29 -11.22 9.99 7.35
N TYR A 30 -9.96 9.58 7.24
CA TYR A 30 -9.37 8.49 8.03
C TYR A 30 -8.09 8.90 8.76
N PHE A 31 -7.82 8.20 9.85
CA PHE A 31 -6.54 8.18 10.53
C PHE A 31 -5.78 6.92 10.14
N TYR A 32 -4.48 7.05 9.91
CA TYR A 32 -3.60 5.95 9.54
C TYR A 32 -2.53 5.72 10.60
N GLU A 33 -2.43 4.48 11.06
CA GLU A 33 -1.35 4.02 11.94
C GLU A 33 -0.44 3.09 11.15
N TYR A 34 0.87 3.33 11.17
CA TYR A 34 1.85 2.51 10.46
C TYR A 34 2.52 1.55 11.44
N TYR A 35 2.62 0.27 11.07
CA TYR A 35 3.06 -0.81 11.96
C TYR A 35 4.38 -1.44 11.56
N VAL A 36 4.64 -1.52 10.26
CA VAL A 36 5.81 -2.22 9.72
C VAL A 36 6.29 -1.49 8.46
N CYS A 37 7.61 -1.32 8.34
CA CYS A 37 8.28 -0.88 7.12
C CYS A 37 9.43 -1.84 6.80
N ILE A 38 9.40 -2.44 5.62
CA ILE A 38 10.38 -3.44 5.19
C ILE A 38 10.96 -3.01 3.86
N TYR A 39 12.27 -2.84 3.81
CA TYR A 39 13.02 -2.70 2.57
C TYR A 39 13.43 -4.06 2.04
N HIS A 40 13.45 -4.21 0.71
CA HIS A 40 13.90 -5.44 0.09
C HIS A 40 14.40 -5.22 -1.35
N HIS A 41 15.28 -6.12 -1.78
CA HIS A 41 15.89 -6.13 -3.11
C HIS A 41 15.53 -7.41 -3.86
N PHE A 42 15.05 -7.28 -5.09
CA PHE A 42 14.47 -8.40 -5.84
C PHE A 42 14.58 -8.18 -7.36
N ASP A 43 14.48 -9.25 -8.15
CA ASP A 43 14.75 -9.19 -9.59
C ASP A 43 13.49 -9.13 -10.49
N GLY A 44 12.29 -8.99 -9.91
CA GLY A 44 11.03 -8.98 -10.66
C GLY A 44 9.91 -8.12 -10.05
N TYR A 45 9.29 -7.26 -10.85
CA TYR A 45 8.35 -6.23 -10.40
C TYR A 45 7.04 -6.79 -9.84
N VAL A 46 6.37 -7.72 -10.53
CA VAL A 46 5.10 -8.30 -10.06
C VAL A 46 4.97 -9.76 -10.45
N VAL A 47 5.07 -10.12 -11.73
CA VAL A 47 5.00 -11.53 -12.17
C VAL A 47 6.28 -12.26 -11.74
N ASN A 48 6.13 -13.30 -10.92
CA ASN A 48 7.19 -13.94 -10.12
C ASN A 48 7.94 -12.96 -9.19
N GLY A 49 7.34 -11.80 -8.89
CA GLY A 49 7.92 -10.69 -8.16
C GLY A 49 7.36 -10.53 -6.75
N LEU A 50 7.72 -9.43 -6.08
CA LEU A 50 7.18 -9.14 -4.74
C LEU A 50 5.65 -8.96 -4.77
N GLY A 51 5.12 -8.23 -5.75
CA GLY A 51 3.68 -7.95 -5.81
C GLY A 51 2.81 -9.20 -5.81
N GLU A 52 3.16 -10.20 -6.65
CA GLU A 52 2.48 -11.50 -6.68
C GLU A 52 2.68 -12.26 -5.37
N TRP A 53 3.90 -12.28 -4.83
CA TRP A 53 4.18 -12.93 -3.55
C TRP A 53 3.35 -12.34 -2.40
N LEU A 54 3.21 -11.01 -2.33
CA LEU A 54 2.39 -10.32 -1.33
C LEU A 54 0.91 -10.63 -1.52
N ALA A 55 0.41 -10.61 -2.75
CA ALA A 55 -0.97 -10.96 -3.06
C ALA A 55 -1.28 -12.40 -2.60
N ASP A 56 -0.42 -13.35 -2.93
CA ASP A 56 -0.52 -14.75 -2.51
C ASP A 56 -0.43 -14.93 -1.00
N PHE A 57 0.52 -14.26 -0.36
CA PHE A 57 0.69 -14.25 1.08
C PHE A 57 -0.58 -13.77 1.77
N LEU A 58 -1.11 -12.62 1.35
CA LEU A 58 -2.31 -12.02 1.94
C LEU A 58 -3.54 -12.89 1.71
N GLN A 59 -3.70 -13.49 0.54
CA GLN A 59 -4.80 -14.44 0.29
C GLN A 59 -4.71 -15.70 1.17
N LYS A 60 -3.51 -16.25 1.37
CA LYS A 60 -3.31 -17.40 2.26
C LYS A 60 -3.54 -17.01 3.72
N PHE A 61 -3.13 -15.79 4.09
CA PHE A 61 -3.34 -15.24 5.41
C PHE A 61 -4.85 -15.09 5.72
N THR A 62 -5.61 -14.48 4.80
CA THR A 62 -7.05 -14.25 4.98
C THR A 62 -7.87 -15.54 5.02
N LYS A 63 -7.52 -16.54 4.20
CA LYS A 63 -8.17 -17.87 4.22
C LYS A 63 -7.97 -18.62 5.55
N ASN A 64 -6.90 -18.32 6.29
CA ASN A 64 -6.55 -18.99 7.55
C ASN A 64 -6.93 -18.20 8.80
N LEU A 65 -7.83 -17.21 8.69
CA LEU A 65 -8.36 -16.40 9.79
C LEU A 65 -9.32 -17.20 10.70
N SER A 66 -8.82 -18.26 11.35
CA SER A 66 -9.57 -19.03 12.36
C SER A 66 -9.49 -18.43 13.77
N THR A 67 -8.69 -17.37 13.96
CA THR A 67 -8.40 -16.72 15.25
C THR A 67 -8.57 -15.20 15.17
N TYR A 68 -8.66 -14.53 16.33
CA TYR A 68 -8.64 -13.07 16.42
C TYR A 68 -7.29 -12.56 15.93
N VAL A 69 -7.24 -12.16 14.66
CA VAL A 69 -6.03 -11.63 14.06
C VAL A 69 -6.02 -10.10 14.25
N ASP A 70 -4.87 -9.55 14.61
CA ASP A 70 -4.65 -8.11 14.63
C ASP A 70 -3.57 -7.68 13.62
N THR A 71 -3.42 -6.38 13.39
CA THR A 71 -2.41 -5.84 12.47
C THR A 71 -0.98 -6.24 12.88
N GLY A 72 -0.74 -6.49 14.17
CA GLY A 72 0.55 -6.97 14.68
C GLY A 72 0.85 -8.40 14.25
N ILE A 73 -0.14 -9.31 14.32
CA ILE A 73 0.00 -10.69 13.84
C ILE A 73 0.26 -10.72 12.33
N LEU A 74 -0.45 -9.89 11.55
CA LEU A 74 -0.17 -9.73 10.12
C LEU A 74 1.28 -9.30 9.88
N GLY A 75 1.75 -8.29 10.63
CA GLY A 75 3.13 -7.82 10.56
C GLY A 75 4.15 -8.90 10.88
N ALA A 76 3.98 -9.61 11.99
CA ALA A 76 4.88 -10.69 12.39
C ALA A 76 4.94 -11.82 11.33
N LYS A 77 3.79 -12.22 10.79
CA LYS A 77 3.70 -13.25 9.75
C LYS A 77 4.29 -12.80 8.43
N LEU A 78 4.13 -11.53 8.07
CA LEU A 78 4.73 -10.96 6.87
C LEU A 78 6.26 -10.99 6.98
N ILE A 79 6.81 -10.56 8.12
CA ILE A 79 8.25 -10.56 8.38
C ILE A 79 8.78 -11.99 8.30
N GLU A 80 8.16 -12.94 8.99
CA GLU A 80 8.52 -14.36 8.95
C GLU A 80 8.51 -14.92 7.51
N GLY A 81 7.44 -14.64 6.76
CA GLY A 81 7.29 -15.08 5.37
C GLY A 81 8.36 -14.50 4.45
N LEU A 82 8.66 -13.20 4.58
CA LEU A 82 9.66 -12.53 3.77
C LEU A 82 11.06 -13.05 4.07
N TYR A 83 11.46 -13.17 5.34
CA TYR A 83 12.77 -13.72 5.72
C TYR A 83 12.95 -15.19 5.33
N SER A 84 11.85 -15.91 5.09
CA SER A 84 11.86 -17.30 4.59
C SER A 84 11.77 -17.40 3.06
N SER A 85 11.64 -16.27 2.37
CA SER A 85 11.50 -16.22 0.91
C SER A 85 12.86 -16.23 0.20
N SER A 86 12.84 -16.28 -1.14
CA SER A 86 14.03 -16.13 -1.98
C SER A 86 14.47 -14.68 -2.16
N PHE A 87 13.76 -13.69 -1.62
CA PHE A 87 14.14 -12.29 -1.76
C PHE A 87 15.42 -11.99 -0.99
N SER A 88 16.22 -11.07 -1.53
CA SER A 88 17.53 -10.73 -0.98
C SER A 88 17.50 -9.38 -0.26
N ASN A 89 18.47 -9.17 0.64
CA ASN A 89 18.68 -7.88 1.33
C ASN A 89 17.43 -7.33 2.03
N ILE A 90 16.65 -8.20 2.67
CA ILE A 90 15.47 -7.83 3.45
C ILE A 90 15.93 -7.11 4.73
N ARG A 91 15.39 -5.91 4.96
CA ARG A 91 15.73 -5.07 6.12
C ARG A 91 14.48 -4.48 6.72
N LEU A 92 14.30 -4.68 8.02
CA LEU A 92 13.35 -3.90 8.80
C LEU A 92 13.86 -2.47 8.91
N MET A 93 13.00 -1.51 8.58
CA MET A 93 13.28 -0.10 8.71
C MET A 93 12.50 0.48 9.89
N CYS A 94 13.05 1.54 10.48
CA CYS A 94 12.27 2.37 11.39
C CYS A 94 11.12 3.01 10.62
N ILE A 95 10.01 3.24 11.31
CA ILE A 95 8.89 3.98 10.74
C ILE A 95 9.21 5.46 10.90
N ASP A 96 9.72 6.04 9.83
CA ASP A 96 10.02 7.46 9.70
C ASP A 96 8.80 8.24 9.18
N PRO A 97 8.82 9.59 9.19
CA PRO A 97 7.81 10.39 8.50
C PRO A 97 7.62 9.94 7.04
N LEU A 98 6.38 10.01 6.53
CA LEU A 98 6.05 9.48 5.19
C LEU A 98 6.89 10.11 4.09
N GLU A 99 7.21 11.40 4.18
CA GLU A 99 8.13 12.05 3.25
C GLU A 99 9.52 11.40 3.21
N GLU A 100 10.09 11.01 4.35
CA GLU A 100 11.41 10.38 4.42
C GLU A 100 11.35 8.93 3.91
N ILE A 101 10.28 8.21 4.26
CA ILE A 101 10.03 6.88 3.71
C ILE A 101 9.97 7.00 2.18
N PHE A 102 9.18 7.93 1.63
CA PHE A 102 8.97 8.11 0.18
C PHE A 102 10.03 8.89 -0.58
N ARG A 103 11.05 9.41 0.10
CA ARG A 103 12.26 9.96 -0.55
C ARG A 103 13.29 8.90 -0.91
N ALA A 104 13.26 7.73 -0.29
CA ALA A 104 14.28 6.70 -0.52
C ALA A 104 14.24 6.20 -1.98
N ASP A 105 15.41 5.82 -2.51
CA ASP A 105 15.59 5.33 -3.89
C ASP A 105 15.03 3.91 -4.05
N TYR A 106 13.70 3.83 -4.15
CA TYR A 106 12.96 2.64 -4.51
C TYR A 106 12.10 2.85 -5.75
N SER A 107 11.94 1.76 -6.50
CA SER A 107 11.14 1.74 -7.71
C SER A 107 9.65 1.52 -7.41
N TYR A 108 9.35 0.84 -6.30
CA TYR A 108 7.98 0.53 -5.88
C TYR A 108 7.81 0.74 -4.37
N ALA A 109 6.63 1.16 -3.95
CA ALA A 109 6.22 1.06 -2.56
C ALA A 109 4.90 0.29 -2.46
N TYR A 110 4.92 -0.85 -1.78
CA TYR A 110 3.73 -1.63 -1.50
C TYR A 110 3.13 -1.19 -0.17
N ILE A 111 1.82 -0.98 -0.14
CA ILE A 111 1.09 -0.58 1.06
C ILE A 111 -0.02 -1.60 1.30
N ILE A 112 0.08 -2.31 2.42
CA ILE A 112 -0.96 -3.21 2.92
C ILE A 112 -1.83 -2.37 3.85
N THR A 113 -3.03 -2.04 3.39
CA THR A 113 -4.00 -1.27 4.18
C THR A 113 -4.97 -2.21 4.86
N VAL A 114 -5.00 -2.16 6.19
CA VAL A 114 -5.95 -2.89 7.03
C VAL A 114 -7.06 -1.96 7.48
N SER A 115 -8.32 -2.35 7.33
CA SER A 115 -9.49 -1.65 7.86
C SER A 115 -10.26 -2.57 8.80
N TYR A 116 -10.68 -2.05 9.95
CA TYR A 116 -11.54 -2.80 10.87
C TYR A 116 -12.97 -2.34 10.72
N ASN A 117 -13.88 -3.28 10.49
CA ASN A 117 -15.28 -3.02 10.73
C ASN A 117 -15.58 -3.13 12.24
N SER A 118 -16.67 -2.52 12.68
CA SER A 118 -17.09 -2.38 14.10
C SER A 118 -17.11 -3.68 14.94
N ASN A 119 -16.97 -4.86 14.32
CA ASN A 119 -16.91 -6.18 14.96
C ASN A 119 -15.48 -6.71 15.22
N HIS A 120 -14.44 -5.88 15.11
CA HIS A 120 -13.07 -6.18 15.57
C HIS A 120 -12.31 -7.37 14.95
N CYS A 121 -12.88 -8.10 13.97
CA CYS A 121 -12.18 -9.17 13.26
C CYS A 121 -11.80 -8.75 11.84
N PHE A 122 -10.66 -9.26 11.34
CA PHE A 122 -10.38 -9.27 9.92
C PHE A 122 -11.42 -10.12 9.18
N ASP A 123 -11.94 -9.59 8.09
CA ASP A 123 -12.54 -10.37 7.03
C ASP A 123 -11.74 -10.18 5.73
N ASN A 124 -12.10 -10.92 4.68
CA ASN A 124 -11.44 -10.80 3.38
C ASN A 124 -11.59 -9.40 2.74
N ASN A 125 -12.50 -8.57 3.24
CA ASN A 125 -12.74 -7.21 2.78
C ASN A 125 -11.89 -6.19 3.57
N SER A 126 -11.22 -6.63 4.64
CA SER A 126 -10.49 -5.79 5.56
C SER A 126 -9.07 -5.45 5.08
N ILE A 127 -8.58 -6.07 4.01
CA ILE A 127 -7.21 -5.90 3.52
C ILE A 127 -7.22 -5.44 2.06
N MET A 128 -6.54 -4.33 1.81
CA MET A 128 -6.22 -3.84 0.48
C MET A 128 -4.71 -3.86 0.26
N LEU A 129 -4.28 -4.22 -0.93
CA LEU A 129 -2.90 -4.13 -1.38
C LEU A 129 -2.80 -3.01 -2.42
N SER A 130 -1.93 -2.05 -2.13
CA SER A 130 -1.61 -0.94 -3.03
C SER A 130 -0.17 -1.06 -3.48
N VAL A 131 0.12 -0.69 -4.73
CA VAL A 131 1.47 -0.43 -5.21
C VAL A 131 1.55 1.01 -5.71
N PHE A 132 2.53 1.74 -5.20
CA PHE A 132 2.92 3.06 -5.67
C PHE A 132 4.03 2.92 -6.70
N MET A 133 3.79 3.40 -7.91
CA MET A 133 4.78 3.47 -8.99
C MET A 133 4.48 4.70 -9.85
N ASN A 134 5.52 5.42 -10.28
CA ASN A 134 5.39 6.56 -11.19
C ASN A 134 4.34 7.61 -10.75
N ASN A 135 4.34 7.98 -9.47
CA ASN A 135 3.38 8.93 -8.87
C ASN A 135 1.90 8.51 -8.93
N ASN A 136 1.63 7.21 -9.10
CA ASN A 136 0.28 6.67 -9.14
C ASN A 136 0.16 5.44 -8.24
N PHE A 137 -1.05 5.21 -7.75
CA PHE A 137 -1.39 4.01 -6.99
C PHE A 137 -2.24 3.06 -7.83
N LEU A 138 -1.89 1.78 -7.78
CA LEU A 138 -2.80 0.70 -8.10
C LEU A 138 -3.18 0.02 -6.79
N THR A 139 -4.46 0.14 -6.43
CA THR A 139 -5.02 -0.46 -5.22
C THR A 139 -6.05 -1.50 -5.58
N ALA A 140 -5.94 -2.69 -5.02
CA ALA A 140 -6.91 -3.77 -5.19
C ALA A 140 -6.90 -4.69 -3.97
N ARG A 141 -7.95 -5.51 -3.87
CA ARG A 141 -7.91 -6.66 -2.98
C ARG A 141 -6.81 -7.65 -3.40
N PRO A 142 -6.20 -8.36 -2.45
CA PRO A 142 -5.15 -9.34 -2.75
C PRO A 142 -5.51 -10.34 -3.87
N GLU A 143 -6.74 -10.84 -3.90
CA GLU A 143 -7.20 -11.82 -4.91
C GLU A 143 -7.39 -11.24 -6.32
N LYS A 144 -7.56 -9.93 -6.45
CA LYS A 144 -7.70 -9.23 -7.75
C LYS A 144 -6.43 -8.49 -8.15
N PHE A 145 -5.44 -8.40 -7.27
CA PHE A 145 -4.30 -7.52 -7.43
C PHE A 145 -3.47 -7.85 -8.68
N LEU A 146 -3.18 -9.13 -8.91
CA LEU A 146 -2.37 -9.56 -10.06
C LEU A 146 -3.09 -9.32 -11.39
N GLU A 147 -4.38 -9.69 -11.47
CA GLU A 147 -5.20 -9.46 -12.66
C GLU A 147 -5.29 -7.95 -12.99
N LYS A 148 -5.53 -7.13 -11.96
CA LYS A 148 -5.55 -5.67 -12.11
C LYS A 148 -4.19 -5.15 -12.58
N TYR A 149 -3.10 -5.60 -11.96
CA TYR A 149 -1.77 -5.18 -12.35
C TYR A 149 -1.47 -5.48 -13.83
N ILE A 150 -1.69 -6.71 -14.27
CA ILE A 150 -1.48 -7.13 -15.66
C ILE A 150 -2.31 -6.27 -16.61
N TYR A 151 -3.59 -6.05 -16.29
CA TYR A 151 -4.46 -5.20 -17.10
C TYR A 151 -3.88 -3.79 -17.27
N TYR A 152 -3.43 -3.15 -16.19
CA TYR A 152 -2.87 -1.80 -16.25
C TYR A 152 -1.55 -1.77 -17.03
N GLU A 153 -0.65 -2.72 -16.79
CA GLU A 153 0.61 -2.85 -17.53
C GLU A 153 0.35 -2.94 -19.04
N THR A 154 -0.56 -3.82 -19.46
CA THR A 154 -0.97 -3.92 -20.87
C THR A 154 -1.54 -2.62 -21.41
N GLN A 155 -2.41 -1.91 -20.66
CA GLN A 155 -2.94 -0.62 -21.10
C GLN A 155 -1.86 0.46 -21.23
N MET A 156 -0.82 0.44 -20.40
CA MET A 156 0.28 1.39 -20.46
C MET A 156 1.23 1.08 -21.62
N GLU A 157 1.62 -0.18 -21.77
CA GLU A 157 2.58 -0.61 -22.79
C GLU A 157 2.00 -0.61 -24.19
N GLU A 158 0.77 -1.13 -24.36
CA GLU A 158 0.16 -1.28 -25.69
C GLU A 158 -0.62 -0.04 -26.12
N ASN A 159 -1.31 0.62 -25.17
CA ASN A 159 -2.22 1.72 -25.48
C ASN A 159 -1.70 3.10 -25.05
N GLY A 160 -0.51 3.17 -24.45
CA GLY A 160 0.12 4.43 -24.03
C GLY A 160 -0.68 5.22 -22.99
N LYS A 161 -1.63 4.58 -22.30
CA LYS A 161 -2.47 5.24 -21.30
C LYS A 161 -1.70 5.44 -20.01
N SER A 162 -2.00 6.49 -19.27
CA SER A 162 -1.51 6.66 -17.90
C SER A 162 -2.43 5.99 -16.87
N PHE A 163 -1.91 5.70 -15.67
CA PHE A 163 -2.73 5.20 -14.56
C PHE A 163 -3.95 6.09 -14.25
N ALA A 164 -3.82 7.41 -14.41
CA ALA A 164 -4.90 8.36 -14.17
C ALA A 164 -6.03 8.28 -15.22
N GLU A 165 -5.76 7.72 -16.40
CA GLU A 165 -6.72 7.58 -17.51
C GLU A 165 -7.36 6.19 -17.57
N ILE A 166 -6.81 5.22 -16.82
CA ILE A 166 -7.30 3.85 -16.81
C ILE A 166 -8.31 3.70 -15.66
N SER A 167 -9.60 3.70 -16.00
CA SER A 167 -10.66 3.24 -15.09
C SER A 167 -10.69 1.71 -15.10
N TYR A 168 -10.50 1.10 -13.93
CA TYR A 168 -10.73 -0.33 -13.73
C TYR A 168 -12.15 -0.62 -13.20
N ASP A 169 -13.03 0.39 -13.21
CA ASP A 169 -14.41 0.32 -12.68
C ASP A 169 -14.48 -0.41 -11.34
N ASP A 170 -13.48 -0.15 -10.49
CA ASP A 170 -13.35 -0.79 -9.18
C ASP A 170 -14.22 -0.03 -8.19
N VAL A 171 -15.53 -0.23 -8.36
CA VAL A 171 -16.60 0.38 -7.58
C VAL A 171 -16.34 0.26 -6.08
N GLU A 172 -15.61 -0.76 -5.64
CA GLU A 172 -15.22 -0.96 -4.26
C GLU A 172 -14.15 0.03 -3.77
N VAL A 173 -13.06 0.19 -4.52
CA VAL A 173 -11.96 1.14 -4.20
C VAL A 173 -12.50 2.57 -4.18
N GLU A 174 -13.45 2.89 -5.04
CA GLU A 174 -14.12 4.19 -5.09
C GLU A 174 -15.13 4.39 -3.95
N LYS A 175 -16.06 3.45 -3.75
CA LYS A 175 -17.12 3.59 -2.73
C LYS A 175 -16.58 3.62 -1.32
N ASP A 176 -15.53 2.84 -1.05
CA ASP A 176 -14.90 2.79 0.25
C ASP A 176 -13.77 3.81 0.39
N GLY A 177 -13.65 4.78 -0.52
CA GLY A 177 -12.75 5.94 -0.38
C GLY A 177 -11.26 5.63 -0.43
N PHE A 178 -10.85 4.42 -0.81
CA PHE A 178 -9.43 4.09 -0.95
C PHE A 178 -8.77 4.91 -2.06
N LEU A 179 -9.46 5.10 -3.20
CA LEU A 179 -8.95 5.91 -4.31
C LEU A 179 -8.67 7.36 -3.87
N SER A 180 -9.64 7.99 -3.17
CA SER A 180 -9.49 9.36 -2.71
C SER A 180 -8.35 9.52 -1.71
N GLU A 181 -8.15 8.54 -0.82
CA GLU A 181 -7.06 8.61 0.17
C GLU A 181 -5.69 8.37 -0.45
N ASP A 182 -5.59 7.50 -1.46
CA ASP A 182 -4.36 7.31 -2.23
C ASP A 182 -4.03 8.58 -3.04
N GLN A 183 -5.03 9.25 -3.62
CA GLN A 183 -4.84 10.56 -4.27
C GLN A 183 -4.35 11.63 -3.29
N LEU A 184 -4.90 11.67 -2.07
CA LEU A 184 -4.44 12.59 -1.02
C LEU A 184 -2.99 12.30 -0.60
N LEU A 185 -2.59 11.03 -0.54
CA LEU A 185 -1.20 10.66 -0.29
C LEU A 185 -0.30 11.11 -1.44
N VAL A 186 -0.72 10.97 -2.70
CA VAL A 186 0.03 11.50 -3.85
C VAL A 186 0.16 13.02 -3.80
N GLU A 187 -0.91 13.75 -3.47
CA GLU A 187 -0.88 15.21 -3.28
C GLU A 187 0.14 15.58 -2.19
N PHE A 188 0.05 14.95 -1.02
CA PHE A 188 0.97 15.18 0.10
C PHE A 188 2.44 14.96 -0.32
N LEU A 189 2.74 13.84 -0.99
CA LEU A 189 4.09 13.53 -1.43
C LEU A 189 4.60 14.51 -2.49
N LYS A 190 3.74 15.03 -3.37
CA LYS A 190 4.14 16.03 -4.38
C LYS A 190 4.39 17.40 -3.76
N ASP A 191 3.53 17.84 -2.85
CA ASP A 191 3.63 19.14 -2.20
C ASP A 191 4.94 19.21 -1.40
N GLU A 192 5.24 18.22 -0.55
CA GLU A 192 6.47 18.20 0.25
C GLU A 192 7.75 18.11 -0.60
N ILE A 193 7.73 17.35 -1.70
CA ILE A 193 8.86 17.31 -2.66
C ILE A 193 9.07 18.67 -3.35
N SER A 194 8.01 19.46 -3.55
CA SER A 194 8.10 20.80 -4.15
C SER A 194 8.64 21.85 -3.17
N TRP A 195 8.17 21.85 -1.91
CA TRP A 195 8.62 22.78 -0.88
C TRP A 195 10.12 22.65 -0.54
N LEU A 196 10.69 21.45 -0.65
CA LEU A 196 12.12 21.21 -0.40
C LEU A 196 13.02 21.61 -1.56
N ARG A 197 12.50 21.70 -2.80
CA ARG A 197 13.26 22.22 -3.95
C ARG A 197 13.40 23.73 -3.92
N ASP A 198 12.49 24.41 -3.22
CA ASP A 198 12.48 25.87 -3.08
C ASP A 198 13.15 26.36 -1.77
N CYS A 199 13.72 25.45 -0.97
CA CYS A 199 14.58 25.81 0.14
C CYS A 199 16.03 26.00 -0.36
N PRO A 200 16.62 27.21 -0.24
CA PRO A 200 17.95 27.55 -0.76
C PRO A 200 19.10 26.86 -0.02
#